data_AF-A0A524MRX0-F1
#
_entry.id   AF-A0A524MRX0-F1
#
_cell.length_a   1.000
_cell.length_b   1.000
_cell.length_c   1.000
_cell.angle_alpha   90.00
_cell.angle_beta   90.00
_cell.angle_gamma   90.00
#
_symmetry.space_group_name_H-M   'P 1'
#
loop_
_entity.id
_entity.type
_entity.pdbx_description
1 polymer ?
#
loop_
_entity_poly.entity_id
_entity_poly.type
_entity_poly.pdbx_seq_one_letter_code
_entity_poly.pdbx_strand_id
1 'polypeptide(L)' 'MGRLDDIDLSDKLSGDEYETRLAAAQERFVELRLILGGQIGDGGVGPGLLVVMEGADAGGKGGA' A
#
# COMPACT_ATOMS: atom_id res chain seq x y z
N MET A 1 -20.59 13.66 15.55
CA MET A 1 -20.02 13.62 14.20
C MET A 1 -18.52 13.43 14.33
N GLY A 2 -18.02 12.23 14.05
CA GLY A 2 -16.58 11.93 14.04
C GLY A 2 -16.05 11.82 12.62
N ARG A 3 -14.73 11.80 12.43
CA ARG A 3 -14.10 11.70 11.09
C ARG A 3 -14.54 10.48 10.27
N LEU A 4 -15.05 9.43 10.92
CA LEU A 4 -15.59 8.25 10.26
C LEU A 4 -16.92 8.52 9.54
N ASP A 5 -17.69 9.51 10.00
CA ASP A 5 -18.98 9.86 9.41
C ASP A 5 -18.82 10.56 8.05
N ASP A 6 -17.62 11.11 7.78
CA ASP A 6 -17.28 11.85 6.56
C ASP A 6 -16.63 10.98 5.47
N ILE A 7 -16.44 9.68 5.72
CA ILE A 7 -15.79 8.76 4.77
C ILE A 7 -16.83 8.14 3.84
N ASP A 8 -16.60 8.23 2.52
CA ASP A 8 -17.39 7.50 1.54
C ASP A 8 -16.99 6.01 1.52
N LEU A 9 -17.86 5.15 2.07
CA LEU A 9 -17.65 3.70 2.10
C LEU A 9 -18.17 2.99 0.85
N SER A 10 -18.66 3.74 -0.15
CA SER A 10 -19.18 3.18 -1.40
C SER A 10 -18.13 3.04 -2.50
N ASP A 11 -16.94 3.64 -2.31
CA ASP A 11 -15.83 3.60 -3.26
C ASP A 11 -15.42 2.16 -3.62
N LYS A 12 -15.35 1.91 -4.93
CA LYS A 12 -14.98 0.62 -5.52
C LYS A 12 -14.21 0.84 -6.82
N LEU A 13 -13.28 -0.08 -7.10
CA LEU A 13 -12.63 -0.17 -8.40
C LEU A 13 -13.33 -1.21 -9.27
N SER A 14 -13.33 -0.97 -10.59
CA SER A 14 -13.65 -2.03 -11.55
C SER A 14 -12.54 -3.08 -11.56
N GLY A 15 -12.82 -4.29 -12.06
CA GLY A 15 -11.81 -5.37 -12.11
C GLY A 15 -10.57 -4.97 -12.91
N ASP A 16 -10.76 -4.47 -14.13
CA ASP A 16 -9.66 -4.06 -15.00
C ASP A 16 -8.82 -2.92 -14.40
N GLU A 17 -9.49 -1.96 -13.75
CA GLU A 17 -8.82 -0.85 -13.08
C GLU A 17 -8.03 -1.32 -11.86
N TYR A 18 -8.61 -2.24 -11.07
CA TYR A 18 -7.93 -2.85 -9.92
C TYR A 18 -6.64 -3.54 -10.36
N GLU A 19 -6.71 -4.43 -11.36
CA GLU A 19 -5.54 -5.18 -11.84
C GLU A 19 -4.44 -4.25 -12.36
N THR A 20 -4.82 -3.23 -13.14
CA THR A 20 -3.87 -2.25 -13.69
C THR A 20 -3.18 -1.46 -12.59
N ARG A 21 -3.94 -0.96 -11.61
CA ARG A 21 -3.39 -0.17 -10.50
C ARG A 21 -2.55 -1.01 -9.56
N LEU A 22 -2.97 -2.25 -9.28
CA LEU A 22 -2.25 -3.16 -8.40
C LEU A 22 -0.87 -3.50 -8.97
N ALA A 23 -0.80 -3.89 -10.24
CA ALA A 23 0.46 -4.25 -10.88
C ALA A 23 1.46 -3.08 -10.87
N ALA A 24 1.00 -1.88 -11.24
CA ALA A 24 1.85 -0.68 -11.23
C ALA A 24 2.32 -0.31 -9.81
N ALA A 25 1.45 -0.42 -8.81
CA ALA A 25 1.81 -0.15 -7.41
C ALA A 25 2.80 -1.18 -6.86
N GLN A 26 2.63 -2.47 -7.19
CA GLN A 26 3.55 -3.54 -6.78
C GLN A 26 4.94 -3.34 -7.38
N GLU A 27 5.03 -3.03 -8.67
CA GLU A 27 6.31 -2.75 -9.33
C GLU A 27 7.03 -1.57 -8.67
N ARG A 28 6.31 -0.46 -8.45
CA ARG A 28 6.86 0.71 -7.77
C ARG A 28 7.28 0.41 -6.33
N PHE A 29 6.51 -0.39 -5.61
CA PHE A 29 6.84 -0.75 -4.23
C PHE A 29 8.11 -1.60 -4.15
N VAL A 30 8.30 -2.53 -5.09
CA VAL A 30 9.54 -3.33 -5.20
C VAL A 30 10.74 -2.41 -5.47
N GLU A 31 10.63 -1.50 -6.43
CA GLU A 31 11.69 -0.53 -6.73
C GLU A 31 12.10 0.27 -5.49
N LEU A 32 11.13 0.83 -4.77
CA LEU A 32 11.37 1.59 -3.54
C LEU A 32 12.04 0.74 -2.47
N ARG A 33 11.67 -0.54 -2.35
CA ARG A 33 12.29 -1.46 -1.38
C ARG A 33 13.74 -1.77 -1.74
N LEU A 34 14.08 -1.93 -3.02
CA LEU A 34 15.45 -2.14 -3.48
C LEU A 34 16.33 -0.90 -3.29
N ILE A 35 15.75 0.29 -3.45
CA ILE A 35 16.45 1.55 -3.11
C ILE A 35 16.68 1.59 -1.60
N LEU A 36 15.64 1.34 -0.80
CA LEU A 36 15.72 1.42 0.66
C LEU A 36 16.74 0.43 1.25
N GLY A 37 16.86 -0.76 0.68
CA GLY A 37 17.83 -1.75 1.11
C GLY A 37 19.24 -1.55 0.54
N GLY A 38 19.49 -0.50 -0.26
CA GLY A 38 20.79 -0.20 -0.86
C GLY A 38 21.20 -1.14 -2.00
N GLN A 39 20.29 -1.91 -2.58
CA GLN A 39 20.59 -2.81 -3.71
C GLN A 39 20.74 -2.05 -5.03
N ILE A 40 20.06 -0.90 -5.15
CA ILE A 40 20.14 0.02 -6.29
C ILE A 40 20.22 1.46 -5.77
N GLY A 41 20.59 2.41 -6.64
CA GLY A 41 20.74 3.82 -6.25
C GLY A 41 22.17 4.15 -5.80
N ASP A 42 22.30 4.84 -4.66
CA ASP A 42 23.59 5.29 -4.12
C ASP A 42 24.34 4.20 -3.30
N GLY A 43 23.72 3.04 -3.10
CA GLY A 43 24.27 1.92 -2.33
C GLY A 43 24.17 2.08 -0.81
N GLY A 44 23.53 3.15 -0.32
CA GLY A 44 23.27 3.36 1.09
C GLY A 44 22.03 2.60 1.56
N VAL A 45 22.09 2.00 2.75
CA VAL A 45 20.89 1.44 3.40
C VAL A 45 20.10 2.59 4.02
N GLY A 46 18.85 2.74 3.62
CA GLY A 46 17.92 3.73 4.14
C GLY A 46 17.30 3.36 5.49
N PRO A 47 16.37 4.19 6.01
CA PRO A 47 15.71 3.94 7.29
C PRO A 47 14.80 2.71 7.24
N GLY A 48 14.56 2.09 8.40
CA GLY A 48 13.57 1.01 8.50
C GLY A 48 12.14 1.50 8.23
N LEU A 49 11.36 0.71 7.50
CA LEU A 49 9.94 0.96 7.25
C LEU A 49 9.08 0.02 8.10
N LEU A 50 8.20 0.59 8.92
CA LEU A 50 7.15 -0.13 9.65
C LEU A 50 5.79 0.38 9.20
N VAL A 51 4.91 -0.55 8.82
CA VAL A 51 3.51 -0.25 8.46
C VAL A 51 2.61 -0.96 9.46
N VAL A 52 1.71 -0.21 10.09
CA VAL A 52 0.72 -0.73 11.05
C VAL A 52 -0.65 -0.73 10.38
N MET A 53 -1.29 -1.89 10.34
CA MET A 53 -2.61 -2.09 9.72
C MET A 53 -3.65 -2.40 10.81
N GLU A 54 -4.54 -1.45 11.07
CA GLU A 54 -5.60 -1.54 12.09
C GLU A 54 -7.00 -1.39 11.47
N GLY A 55 -8.03 -1.82 12.20
CA GLY A 55 -9.42 -1.72 11.74
C GLY A 55 -10.31 -2.85 12.23
N ALA A 56 -11.60 -2.79 11.87
CA ALA A 56 -12.59 -3.77 12.29
C ALA A 56 -12.29 -5.19 11.80
N ASP A 57 -12.87 -6.19 12.47
CA ASP A 57 -12.83 -7.58 12.02
C ASP A 57 -13.41 -7.72 10.62
N ALA A 58 -12.82 -8.62 9.83
CA ALA A 58 -13.10 -8.77 8.39
C ALA A 58 -12.90 -7.50 7.53
N GLY A 59 -12.27 -6.44 8.05
CA GLY A 59 -11.97 -5.21 7.31
C GLY A 59 -10.87 -5.31 6.25
N GLY A 60 -10.48 -6.51 5.82
CA GLY A 60 -9.52 -6.70 4.71
C GLY A 60 -8.04 -6.41 5.02
N LYS A 61 -7.67 -6.17 6.28
CA LYS A 61 -6.30 -5.76 6.70
C LYS A 61 -5.16 -6.70 6.29
N GLY A 62 -5.46 -7.98 6.07
CA GLY A 62 -4.46 -9.02 5.76
C GLY A 62 -4.53 -9.58 4.35
N GLY A 63 -5.22 -8.90 3.42
CA GLY A 63 -5.59 -9.47 2.11
C GLY A 63 -4.44 -10.16 1.34
N ALA A 64 -4.73 -11.34 0.78
CA ALA A 64 -3.91 -12.16 -0.10
C ALA A 64 -4.04 -11.74 -1.57
#